data_AF-A0A143XQJ8-F1
#
_entry.id   AF-A0A143XQJ8-F1
#
_cell.length_a   1.000
_cell.length_b   1.000
_cell.length_c   1.000
_cell.angle_alpha   90.00
_cell.angle_beta   90.00
_cell.angle_gamma   90.00
#
_symmetry.space_group_name_H-M   'P 1'
#
loop_
_entity.id
_entity.type
_entity.pdbx_description
1 polymer ?
#
loop_
_entity_poly.entity_id
_entity_poly.type
_entity_poly.pdbx_seq_one_letter_code
_entity_poly.pdbx_strand_id
1 'polypeptide(L)'
;MKCTDFQTRIPELLDGSADLSDDMKRHLAQCPVCTAEYEAARRTLDAVTPRCRVRPSDGFRERLLGTLSRAERNRRSRRRTLRIVTATLSAAAIVALILLPGFRTPAQAARGCFRNAAAALDKARTLRMELRIRTQPQENFSFTDPEGEFVPHVVQAVYAPVLRWRVEKPDRKALFDGRRTLLWQPSLQEGLELPAGTCVLEELGMLLDPRMLFATEERAAEIAGGTYTLTEERDTIRLNVTAPARGDFSESRYMLNSSITQSNTRREYLFDRKSGHLLKARIVALTGAGERTLLETDRIDYDLPIDTVQLTTPPAGIAWLDRTQPLAGEKLAGITAEEAARRILQAMTVWDEAIIDEAFSFYGAKLRGMLRKDYEGAADFEVGAPFRSGAYPGYFVPCVFRMPDGSTRQLRLALRNDNPSGSWIVDGGI
;
A
#
# COMPACT_ATOMS: atom_id res chain seq x y z
N MET A 1 24.99 33.88 -11.53
CA MET A 1 24.43 33.15 -10.38
C MET A 1 25.52 32.28 -9.76
N LYS A 2 25.55 32.13 -8.43
CA LYS A 2 26.48 31.20 -7.75
C LYS A 2 25.89 29.79 -7.73
N CYS A 3 26.73 28.75 -7.74
CA CYS A 3 26.29 27.35 -7.75
C CYS A 3 25.41 27.02 -6.52
N THR A 4 25.76 27.53 -5.34
CA THR A 4 24.98 27.35 -4.10
C THR A 4 23.57 27.90 -4.21
N ASP A 5 23.40 29.03 -4.92
CA ASP A 5 22.10 29.69 -5.09
C ASP A 5 21.26 28.97 -6.14
N PHE A 6 21.90 28.28 -7.09
CA PHE A 6 21.22 27.43 -8.05
C PHE A 6 20.79 26.10 -7.41
N GLN A 7 21.68 25.46 -6.67
CA GLN A 7 21.46 24.17 -5.99
C GLN A 7 20.29 24.19 -5.01
N THR A 8 20.16 25.27 -4.23
CA THR A 8 19.05 25.42 -3.27
C THR A 8 17.69 25.54 -3.94
N ARG A 9 17.65 25.91 -5.23
CA ARG A 9 16.42 26.10 -6.00
C ARG A 9 16.07 24.90 -6.88
N ILE A 10 16.92 23.88 -6.95
CA ILE A 10 16.64 22.64 -7.70
C ILE A 10 15.31 21.99 -7.26
N PRO A 11 14.96 21.89 -5.96
CA PRO A 11 13.67 21.32 -5.56
C PRO A 11 12.47 22.09 -6.14
N GLU A 12 12.50 23.43 -6.06
CA GLU A 12 11.43 24.32 -6.58
C GLU A 12 11.29 24.25 -8.11
N LEU A 13 12.41 24.04 -8.81
CA LEU A 13 12.44 23.88 -10.27
C LEU A 13 11.91 22.50 -10.71
N LEU A 14 11.98 21.50 -9.84
CA LEU A 14 11.57 20.12 -10.14
C LEU A 14 10.10 19.86 -9.79
N ASP A 15 9.58 20.47 -8.73
CA ASP A 15 8.16 20.37 -8.37
C ASP A 15 7.25 21.35 -9.14
N GLY A 16 7.84 22.23 -9.95
CA GLY A 16 7.13 23.19 -10.80
C GLY A 16 6.61 24.43 -10.05
N SER A 17 7.05 24.64 -8.82
CA SER A 17 6.72 25.86 -8.04
C SER A 17 7.49 27.09 -8.52
N ALA A 18 8.57 26.92 -9.29
CA ALA A 18 9.32 27.98 -9.94
C ALA A 18 9.77 27.61 -11.37
N ASP A 19 9.75 28.60 -12.27
CA ASP A 19 10.30 28.45 -13.63
C ASP A 19 11.80 28.77 -13.68
N LEU A 20 12.50 28.15 -14.63
CA LEU A 20 13.88 28.50 -14.97
C LEU A 20 13.97 29.95 -15.48
N SER A 21 14.57 30.83 -14.69
CA SER A 21 14.87 32.20 -15.12
C SER A 21 15.99 32.22 -16.18
N ASP A 22 16.11 33.32 -16.92
CA ASP A 22 17.16 33.45 -17.96
C ASP A 22 18.58 33.46 -17.37
N ASP A 23 18.73 33.87 -16.11
CA ASP A 23 19.98 33.76 -15.35
C ASP A 23 20.33 32.31 -15.03
N MET A 24 19.33 31.47 -14.71
CA MET A 24 19.51 30.05 -14.43
C MET A 24 19.85 29.27 -15.71
N LYS A 25 19.20 29.59 -16.83
CA LYS A 25 19.51 28.99 -18.14
C LYS A 25 20.94 29.30 -18.58
N ARG A 26 21.39 30.56 -18.41
CA ARG A 26 22.79 30.94 -18.67
C ARG A 26 23.76 30.21 -17.75
N HIS A 27 23.40 30.03 -16.48
CA HIS A 27 24.24 29.29 -15.53
C HIS A 27 24.39 27.81 -15.90
N LEU A 28 23.30 27.12 -16.26
CA LEU A 28 23.32 25.73 -16.73
C LEU A 28 24.16 25.57 -18.02
N ALA A 29 24.12 26.55 -18.92
CA ALA A 29 24.96 26.53 -20.13
C ALA A 29 26.47 26.67 -19.83
N GLN A 30 26.84 27.18 -18.66
CA GLN A 30 28.22 27.53 -18.29
C GLN A 30 28.79 26.67 -17.15
N CYS A 31 27.96 25.93 -16.41
CA CYS A 31 28.37 25.16 -15.22
C CYS A 31 28.06 23.66 -15.38
N PRO A 32 29.05 22.82 -15.76
CA PRO A 32 28.85 21.38 -15.94
C PRO A 32 28.39 20.65 -14.66
N VAL A 33 28.83 21.13 -13.49
CA VAL A 33 28.47 20.53 -12.18
C VAL A 33 26.98 20.69 -11.90
N CYS A 34 26.46 21.92 -12.01
CA CYS A 34 25.04 22.19 -11.78
C CYS A 34 24.15 21.56 -12.84
N THR A 35 24.65 21.40 -14.08
CA THR A 35 23.96 20.66 -15.14
C THR A 35 23.83 19.18 -14.80
N ALA A 36 24.92 18.54 -14.38
CA ALA A 36 24.89 17.13 -13.97
C ALA A 36 23.96 16.88 -12.76
N GLU A 37 23.99 17.77 -11.76
CA GLU A 37 23.11 17.70 -10.59
C GLU A 37 21.63 17.90 -10.95
N TYR A 38 21.33 18.91 -11.77
CA TYR A 38 19.96 19.17 -12.22
C TYR A 38 19.41 18.01 -13.06
N GLU A 39 20.22 17.42 -13.94
CA GLU A 39 19.83 16.25 -14.75
C GLU A 39 19.70 14.97 -13.93
N ALA A 40 20.55 14.75 -12.91
CA ALA A 40 20.42 13.62 -12.00
C ALA A 40 19.14 13.73 -11.15
N ALA A 41 18.83 14.92 -10.65
CA ALA A 41 17.62 15.17 -9.89
C ALA A 41 16.36 15.06 -10.77
N ARG A 42 16.40 15.54 -12.02
CA ARG A 42 15.30 15.35 -12.99
C ARG A 42 15.08 13.88 -13.35
N ARG A 43 16.16 13.10 -13.56
CA ARG A 43 16.05 11.65 -13.81
C ARG A 43 15.46 10.90 -12.62
N THR A 44 15.82 11.31 -11.41
CA THR A 44 15.27 10.75 -10.17
C THR A 44 13.78 11.05 -10.07
N LEU A 45 13.38 12.29 -10.35
CA LEU A 45 11.96 12.67 -10.39
C LEU A 45 11.21 11.92 -11.49
N ASP A 46 11.75 11.83 -12.71
CA ASP A 46 11.14 11.11 -13.83
C ASP A 46 10.96 9.61 -13.55
N ALA A 47 11.86 9.02 -12.75
CA ALA A 47 11.81 7.61 -12.34
C ALA A 47 10.72 7.35 -11.29
N VAL A 48 10.40 8.33 -10.44
CA VAL A 48 9.34 8.22 -9.42
C VAL A 48 8.02 8.87 -9.85
N THR A 49 8.00 9.58 -10.99
CA THR A 49 6.81 10.23 -11.55
C THR A 49 5.98 9.20 -12.32
N PRO A 50 4.74 8.89 -11.89
CA PRO A 50 3.90 7.92 -12.58
C PRO A 50 3.59 8.39 -14.01
N ARG A 51 3.98 7.60 -15.03
CA ARG A 51 3.76 7.92 -16.45
C ARG A 51 2.33 7.62 -16.93
N CYS A 52 1.33 7.89 -16.09
CA CYS A 52 -0.06 7.78 -16.51
C CYS A 52 -0.46 9.05 -17.27
N ARG A 53 -0.65 8.94 -18.59
CA ARG A 53 -1.27 10.02 -19.39
C ARG A 53 -2.74 10.13 -18.99
N VAL A 54 -3.03 11.01 -18.04
CA VAL A 54 -4.40 11.46 -17.78
C VAL A 54 -4.82 12.32 -18.96
N ARG A 55 -5.75 11.82 -19.78
CA ARG A 55 -6.39 12.61 -20.84
C ARG A 55 -7.56 13.38 -20.19
N PRO A 56 -7.49 14.71 -20.05
CA PRO A 56 -8.60 15.48 -19.52
C PRO A 56 -9.80 15.36 -20.47
N SER A 57 -11.02 15.33 -19.94
CA SER A 57 -12.23 15.30 -20.77
C SER A 57 -12.35 16.55 -21.64
N ASP A 58 -12.86 16.40 -22.86
CA ASP A 58 -13.03 17.52 -23.79
C ASP A 58 -13.80 18.68 -23.16
N GLY A 59 -13.34 19.91 -23.39
CA GLY A 59 -13.91 21.13 -22.80
C GLY A 59 -13.45 21.44 -21.36
N PHE A 60 -12.52 20.67 -20.78
CA PHE A 60 -12.04 20.89 -19.40
C PHE A 60 -11.42 22.28 -19.22
N ARG A 61 -10.69 22.77 -20.23
CA ARG A 61 -10.06 24.10 -20.19
C ARG A 61 -11.09 25.22 -20.27
N GLU A 62 -12.11 25.12 -21.12
CA GLU A 62 -13.22 26.10 -21.15
C GLU A 62 -14.04 26.08 -19.87
N ARG A 63 -14.28 24.90 -19.28
CA ARG A 63 -14.99 24.77 -17.98
C ARG A 63 -14.17 25.39 -16.85
N LEU A 64 -12.87 25.15 -16.80
CA LEU A 64 -11.99 25.72 -15.78
C LEU A 64 -11.92 27.25 -15.89
N LEU A 65 -11.71 27.78 -17.11
CA LEU A 65 -11.67 29.23 -17.36
C LEU A 65 -13.03 29.91 -17.14
N GLY A 66 -14.13 29.25 -17.51
CA GLY A 66 -15.49 29.73 -17.24
C GLY A 66 -15.81 29.78 -15.73
N THR A 67 -15.25 28.86 -14.94
CA THR A 67 -15.45 28.81 -13.49
C THR A 67 -14.71 29.95 -12.79
N LEU A 68 -13.47 30.23 -13.20
CA LEU A 68 -12.69 31.36 -12.67
C LEU A 68 -13.33 32.71 -13.04
N SER A 69 -13.80 32.85 -14.29
CA SER A 69 -14.47 34.08 -14.78
C SER A 69 -15.84 34.35 -14.12
N ARG A 70 -16.55 33.30 -13.67
CA ARG A 70 -17.81 33.41 -12.92
C ARG A 70 -17.58 33.68 -11.43
N ALA A 71 -16.51 33.13 -10.85
CA ALA A 71 -16.13 33.38 -9.47
C ALA A 71 -15.79 34.86 -9.22
N GLU A 72 -15.18 35.54 -10.17
CA GLU A 72 -14.90 36.98 -10.08
C GLU A 72 -16.17 37.84 -10.22
N ARG A 73 -17.09 37.50 -11.14
CA ARG A 73 -18.36 38.22 -11.31
C ARG A 73 -19.33 38.06 -10.12
N ASN A 74 -19.41 36.85 -9.56
CA ASN A 74 -20.31 36.56 -8.43
C ASN A 74 -19.86 37.18 -7.10
N ARG A 75 -18.57 37.54 -6.96
CA ARG A 75 -18.05 38.18 -5.74
C ARG A 75 -18.55 39.62 -5.57
N ARG A 76 -18.93 40.31 -6.66
CA ARG A 76 -19.52 41.66 -6.62
C ARG A 76 -21.04 41.68 -6.37
N SER A 77 -21.76 40.62 -6.75
CA SER A 77 -23.23 40.54 -6.62
C SER A 77 -23.70 40.13 -5.21
N ARG A 78 -22.89 39.37 -4.47
CA ARG A 78 -23.28 38.70 -3.20
C ARG A 78 -23.42 39.59 -1.96
N ARG A 79 -23.22 40.90 -2.05
CA ARG A 79 -23.45 41.84 -0.92
C ARG A 79 -24.92 42.23 -0.72
N ARG A 80 -25.85 41.81 -1.59
CA ARG A 80 -27.22 42.37 -1.59
C ARG A 80 -28.36 41.48 -1.13
N THR A 81 -28.16 40.19 -0.86
CA THR A 81 -29.30 39.29 -0.56
C THR A 81 -28.91 38.19 0.42
N LEU A 82 -29.13 38.47 1.72
CA LEU A 82 -29.30 37.44 2.73
C LEU A 82 -30.53 37.82 3.58
N ARG A 83 -31.68 37.20 3.29
CA ARG A 83 -32.86 37.21 4.16
C ARG A 83 -33.65 35.91 3.94
N ILE A 84 -33.76 35.14 5.03
CA ILE A 84 -34.82 34.17 5.40
C ILE A 84 -34.77 32.85 4.57
N VAL A 85 -34.74 31.63 5.14
CA VAL A 85 -35.79 30.92 5.91
C VAL A 85 -35.19 29.82 6.82
N THR A 86 -35.87 29.60 7.95
CA THR A 86 -35.74 28.62 9.05
C THR A 86 -36.61 27.34 8.88
N ALA A 87 -36.20 26.24 9.54
CA ALA A 87 -37.00 25.10 10.08
C ALA A 87 -37.75 24.16 9.07
N THR A 88 -37.91 22.83 9.18
CA THR A 88 -37.64 21.76 10.18
C THR A 88 -37.88 20.37 9.52
N LEU A 89 -37.18 19.33 9.99
CA LEU A 89 -37.52 17.88 10.08
C LEU A 89 -37.85 17.03 8.82
N SER A 90 -37.07 15.95 8.58
CA SER A 90 -37.51 14.54 8.71
C SER A 90 -36.51 13.53 8.08
N ALA A 91 -36.29 12.42 8.78
CA ALA A 91 -35.49 11.28 8.36
C ALA A 91 -36.24 10.44 7.31
N ALA A 92 -35.94 10.65 6.02
CA ALA A 92 -36.13 9.73 4.89
C ALA A 92 -35.81 10.45 3.57
N ALA A 93 -34.57 10.92 3.41
CA ALA A 93 -34.11 11.50 2.14
C ALA A 93 -32.58 11.58 2.10
N ILE A 94 -31.87 10.44 2.01
CA ILE A 94 -30.40 10.45 1.78
C ILE A 94 -30.03 10.19 0.32
N VAL A 95 -30.95 9.79 -0.56
CA VAL A 95 -30.62 9.51 -1.97
C VAL A 95 -30.89 10.68 -2.93
N ALA A 96 -31.64 11.71 -2.52
CA ALA A 96 -32.03 12.82 -3.41
C ALA A 96 -31.19 14.11 -3.25
N LEU A 97 -30.10 14.10 -2.49
CA LEU A 97 -29.23 15.27 -2.31
C LEU A 97 -27.94 15.25 -3.15
N ILE A 98 -27.85 14.34 -4.14
CA ILE A 98 -26.68 14.21 -5.03
C ILE A 98 -26.75 15.20 -6.22
N LEU A 99 -27.90 15.83 -6.49
CA LEU A 99 -28.14 16.58 -7.73
C LEU A 99 -28.54 18.07 -7.55
N LEU A 100 -28.31 18.69 -6.41
CA LEU A 100 -28.53 20.14 -6.26
C LEU A 100 -27.23 20.93 -6.53
N PRO A 101 -27.16 21.77 -7.59
CA PRO A 101 -25.95 22.46 -8.04
C PRO A 101 -25.60 23.71 -7.20
N GLY A 102 -25.76 23.63 -5.88
CA GLY A 102 -25.51 24.73 -4.94
C GLY A 102 -24.93 24.32 -3.58
N PHE A 103 -24.82 23.02 -3.29
CA PHE A 103 -24.17 22.49 -2.09
C PHE A 103 -22.80 21.91 -2.46
N ARG A 104 -21.79 22.13 -1.60
CA ARG A 104 -20.47 21.49 -1.72
C ARG A 104 -20.69 20.00 -1.92
N THR A 105 -20.20 19.41 -3.00
CA THR A 105 -20.32 17.96 -3.16
C THR A 105 -19.63 17.27 -1.98
N PRO A 106 -20.11 16.11 -1.52
CA PRO A 106 -19.42 15.33 -0.48
C PRO A 106 -17.92 15.13 -0.79
N ALA A 107 -17.58 15.02 -2.07
CA ALA A 107 -16.20 14.97 -2.58
C ALA A 107 -15.38 16.22 -2.22
N GLN A 108 -15.95 17.41 -2.36
CA GLN A 108 -15.27 18.67 -2.04
C GLN A 108 -15.14 18.90 -0.53
N ALA A 109 -16.13 18.49 0.27
CA ALA A 109 -16.05 18.55 1.73
C ALA A 109 -15.00 17.58 2.26
N ALA A 110 -14.93 16.36 1.71
CA ALA A 110 -13.89 15.37 2.01
C ALA A 110 -12.51 15.95 1.69
N ARG A 111 -12.28 16.44 0.47
CA ARG A 111 -11.02 17.07 0.07
C ARG A 111 -10.60 18.25 0.97
N GLY A 112 -11.55 19.01 1.51
CA GLY A 112 -11.29 20.06 2.51
C GLY A 112 -10.80 19.51 3.84
N CYS A 113 -11.47 18.49 4.37
CA CYS A 113 -11.12 17.81 5.61
C CYS A 113 -9.76 17.11 5.51
N PHE A 114 -9.47 16.44 4.39
CA PHE A 114 -8.18 15.76 4.19
C PHE A 114 -7.02 16.70 3.94
N ARG A 115 -7.25 17.84 3.29
CA ARG A 115 -6.24 18.89 3.24
C ARG A 115 -5.91 19.41 4.65
N ASN A 116 -6.90 19.51 5.53
CA ASN A 116 -6.66 19.88 6.93
C ASN A 116 -5.96 18.75 7.71
N ALA A 117 -6.33 17.49 7.50
CA ALA A 117 -5.66 16.34 8.09
C ALA A 117 -4.21 16.19 7.60
N ALA A 118 -3.98 16.38 6.30
CA ALA A 118 -2.66 16.43 5.69
C ALA A 118 -1.81 17.54 6.29
N ALA A 119 -2.36 18.75 6.41
CA ALA A 119 -1.69 19.91 7.02
C ALA A 119 -1.45 19.75 8.53
N ALA A 120 -2.15 18.84 9.19
CA ALA A 120 -1.95 18.57 10.60
C ALA A 120 -1.00 17.39 10.85
N LEU A 121 -0.99 16.36 10.01
CA LEU A 121 0.07 15.35 9.99
C LEU A 121 1.42 15.93 9.62
N ASP A 122 1.45 16.96 8.79
CA ASP A 122 2.66 17.75 8.54
C ASP A 122 3.23 18.37 9.84
N LYS A 123 2.39 18.51 10.88
CA LYS A 123 2.79 18.96 12.21
C LYS A 123 3.05 17.81 13.17
N ALA A 124 2.47 16.63 12.92
CA ALA A 124 2.68 15.46 13.74
C ALA A 124 4.13 14.98 13.62
N ARG A 125 4.78 14.77 14.75
CA ARG A 125 6.17 14.31 14.81
C ARG A 125 6.22 12.78 14.83
N THR A 126 5.27 12.17 15.51
CA THR A 126 5.21 10.73 15.73
C THR A 126 3.78 10.21 15.67
N LEU A 127 3.66 8.91 15.39
CA LEU A 127 2.43 8.13 15.46
C LEU A 127 2.73 6.84 16.23
N ARG A 128 1.85 6.48 17.16
CA ARG A 128 1.75 5.13 17.70
C ARG A 128 0.30 4.68 17.60
N MET A 129 0.08 3.54 16.96
CA MET A 129 -1.24 2.94 16.81
C MET A 129 -1.19 1.49 17.27
N GLU A 130 -2.12 1.15 18.15
CA GLU A 130 -2.40 -0.23 18.56
C GLU A 130 -3.73 -0.62 17.90
N LEU A 131 -3.70 -1.75 17.22
CA LEU A 131 -4.83 -2.23 16.44
C LEU A 131 -4.85 -3.75 16.42
N ARG A 132 -6.00 -4.34 16.12
CA ARG A 132 -6.17 -5.79 16.00
C ARG A 132 -6.69 -6.14 14.61
N ILE A 133 -6.13 -7.17 14.02
CA ILE A 133 -6.49 -7.67 12.68
C ILE A 133 -6.83 -9.14 12.76
N ARG A 134 -7.89 -9.59 12.08
CA ARG A 134 -8.12 -11.03 11.88
C ARG A 134 -7.13 -11.58 10.86
N THR A 135 -6.10 -12.24 11.37
CA THR A 135 -4.95 -12.75 10.58
C THR A 135 -4.23 -13.82 11.40
N GLN A 136 -3.07 -14.28 10.93
CA GLN A 136 -2.19 -15.17 11.69
C GLN A 136 -0.88 -14.47 12.07
N PRO A 137 -0.23 -14.87 13.19
CA PRO A 137 1.00 -14.25 13.67
C PRO A 137 2.15 -14.17 12.66
N GLN A 138 2.30 -15.18 11.81
CA GLN A 138 3.43 -15.39 10.90
C GLN A 138 3.17 -14.92 9.46
N GLU A 139 1.89 -14.77 9.08
CA GLU A 139 1.45 -14.44 7.72
C GLU A 139 1.91 -13.06 7.24
N ASN A 140 1.76 -12.75 5.95
CA ASN A 140 2.02 -11.40 5.43
C ASN A 140 1.16 -10.32 6.16
N PHE A 141 1.58 -9.05 6.09
CA PHE A 141 0.86 -7.95 6.76
C PHE A 141 -0.49 -7.62 6.12
N SER A 142 -0.67 -7.89 4.83
CA SER A 142 -1.94 -7.73 4.11
C SER A 142 -2.90 -8.90 4.26
N PHE A 143 -2.42 -10.06 4.72
CA PHE A 143 -3.26 -11.23 4.83
C PHE A 143 -4.31 -11.03 5.92
N THR A 144 -5.58 -11.17 5.55
CA THR A 144 -6.71 -11.18 6.48
C THR A 144 -7.53 -12.44 6.28
N ASP A 145 -8.12 -12.93 7.36
CA ASP A 145 -9.07 -14.04 7.33
C ASP A 145 -10.33 -13.62 8.12
N PRO A 146 -11.50 -13.43 7.48
CA PRO A 146 -12.73 -13.07 8.16
C PRO A 146 -13.14 -14.01 9.30
N GLU A 147 -12.72 -15.28 9.23
CA GLU A 147 -13.02 -16.32 10.23
C GLU A 147 -11.83 -16.57 11.19
N GLY A 148 -10.67 -15.94 10.94
CA GLY A 148 -9.50 -16.04 11.78
C GLY A 148 -9.59 -15.22 13.07
N GLU A 149 -8.68 -15.45 14.00
CA GLU A 149 -8.62 -14.75 15.29
C GLU A 149 -8.01 -13.36 15.19
N PHE A 150 -8.36 -12.48 16.13
CA PHE A 150 -7.73 -11.17 16.24
C PHE A 150 -6.29 -11.28 16.75
N VAL A 151 -5.35 -10.80 15.94
CA VAL A 151 -3.93 -10.68 16.26
C VAL A 151 -3.60 -9.21 16.53
N PRO A 152 -2.95 -8.88 17.66
CA PRO A 152 -2.57 -7.51 17.97
C PRO A 152 -1.41 -7.05 17.09
N HIS A 153 -1.46 -5.79 16.69
CA HIS A 153 -0.46 -5.10 15.90
C HIS A 153 -0.10 -3.78 16.57
N VAL A 154 1.19 -3.43 16.49
CA VAL A 154 1.70 -2.12 16.89
C VAL A 154 2.33 -1.47 15.68
N VAL A 155 1.86 -0.27 15.35
CA VAL A 155 2.36 0.57 14.26
C VAL A 155 2.99 1.81 14.89
N GLN A 156 4.25 2.08 14.59
CA GLN A 156 4.95 3.27 15.05
C GLN A 156 5.61 3.98 13.88
N ALA A 157 5.52 5.31 13.85
CA ALA A 157 6.20 6.13 12.86
C ALA A 157 6.78 7.41 13.48
N VAL A 158 7.91 7.85 12.92
CA VAL A 158 8.55 9.15 13.14
C VAL A 158 8.70 9.80 11.76
N TYR A 159 8.08 10.95 11.54
CA TYR A 159 7.93 11.51 10.19
C TYR A 159 9.13 12.37 9.75
N ALA A 160 9.76 13.10 10.68
CA ALA A 160 10.81 14.07 10.40
C ALA A 160 12.10 13.74 11.18
N PRO A 161 13.29 14.08 10.64
CA PRO A 161 13.54 14.69 9.31
C PRO A 161 13.46 13.68 8.16
N VAL A 162 13.43 12.38 8.46
CA VAL A 162 13.27 11.29 7.49
C VAL A 162 12.28 10.31 8.10
N LEU A 163 11.33 9.84 7.30
CA LEU A 163 10.35 8.85 7.72
C LEU A 163 11.05 7.59 8.22
N ARG A 164 10.68 7.15 9.41
CA ARG A 164 11.04 5.87 10.00
C ARG A 164 9.80 5.24 10.55
N TRP A 165 9.67 3.94 10.41
CA TRP A 165 8.52 3.24 10.97
C TRP A 165 8.90 1.83 11.39
N ARG A 166 8.10 1.28 12.29
CA ARG A 166 8.17 -0.10 12.73
C ARG A 166 6.76 -0.61 12.92
N VAL A 167 6.48 -1.76 12.32
CA VAL A 167 5.20 -2.45 12.45
C VAL A 167 5.47 -3.85 12.96
N GLU A 168 4.79 -4.21 14.03
CA GLU A 168 4.97 -5.50 14.66
C GLU A 168 3.64 -6.21 14.86
N LYS A 169 3.64 -7.51 14.55
CA LYS A 169 2.73 -8.51 15.12
C LYS A 169 3.56 -9.59 15.84
N PRO A 170 2.95 -10.60 16.47
CA PRO A 170 3.69 -11.51 17.35
C PRO A 170 4.87 -12.21 16.67
N ASP A 171 4.69 -12.72 15.44
CA ASP A 171 5.73 -13.51 14.75
C ASP A 171 6.13 -12.96 13.38
N ARG A 172 5.72 -11.74 13.04
CA ARG A 172 6.26 -11.03 11.88
C ARG A 172 6.40 -9.55 12.19
N LYS A 173 7.54 -8.99 11.81
CA LYS A 173 7.92 -7.62 12.14
C LYS A 173 8.59 -6.98 10.94
N ALA A 174 8.34 -5.71 10.74
CA ALA A 174 8.99 -4.92 9.72
C ALA A 174 9.40 -3.56 10.27
N LEU A 175 10.51 -3.02 9.77
CA LEU A 175 10.91 -1.65 10.04
C LEU A 175 11.52 -1.01 8.80
N PHE A 176 11.43 0.31 8.73
CA PHE A 176 12.15 1.14 7.78
C PHE A 176 12.98 2.16 8.55
N ASP A 177 14.29 2.13 8.36
CA ASP A 177 15.25 2.98 9.10
C ASP A 177 15.52 4.34 8.43
N GLY A 178 14.87 4.60 7.29
CA GLY A 178 15.08 5.75 6.42
C GLY A 178 15.96 5.45 5.20
N ARG A 179 16.57 4.25 5.13
CA ARG A 179 17.47 3.83 4.04
C ARG A 179 17.15 2.45 3.48
N ARG A 180 16.67 1.54 4.32
CA ARG A 180 16.32 0.16 3.95
C ARG A 180 15.15 -0.34 4.77
N THR A 181 14.47 -1.33 4.21
CA THR A 181 13.37 -2.02 4.88
C THR A 181 13.86 -3.37 5.37
N LEU A 182 13.60 -3.69 6.64
CA LEU A 182 13.84 -5.01 7.20
C LEU A 182 12.50 -5.68 7.46
N LEU A 183 12.41 -6.97 7.14
CA LEU A 183 11.25 -7.82 7.43
C LEU A 183 11.77 -9.11 8.05
N TRP A 184 11.26 -9.53 9.20
CA TRP A 184 11.76 -10.74 9.85
C TRP A 184 10.69 -11.49 10.64
N GLN A 185 10.99 -12.75 10.90
CA GLN A 185 10.17 -13.67 11.68
C GLN A 185 10.98 -14.19 12.88
N PRO A 186 10.65 -13.76 14.11
CA PRO A 186 11.36 -14.16 15.32
C PRO A 186 11.44 -15.67 15.53
N SER A 187 10.38 -16.43 15.27
CA SER A 187 10.37 -17.90 15.44
C SER A 187 11.36 -18.61 14.54
N LEU A 188 11.61 -18.09 13.33
CA LEU A 188 12.63 -18.61 12.42
C LEU A 188 14.01 -18.04 12.75
N GLN A 189 14.09 -16.88 13.41
CA GLN A 189 15.33 -16.11 13.54
C GLN A 189 15.95 -15.76 12.17
N GLU A 190 15.11 -15.50 11.18
CA GLU A 190 15.51 -15.12 9.82
C GLU A 190 14.79 -13.84 9.40
N GLY A 191 15.42 -13.09 8.51
CA GLY A 191 14.85 -11.87 7.96
C GLY A 191 15.42 -11.52 6.60
N LEU A 192 14.75 -10.60 5.93
CA LEU A 192 15.09 -10.02 4.65
C LEU A 192 15.56 -8.58 4.87
N GLU A 193 16.65 -8.23 4.20
CA GLU A 193 17.04 -6.84 4.00
C GLU A 193 16.65 -6.41 2.59
N LEU A 194 15.84 -5.36 2.49
CA LEU A 194 15.18 -4.92 1.26
C LEU A 194 15.49 -3.44 0.97
N PRO A 195 15.45 -3.02 -0.31
CA PRO A 195 15.64 -1.62 -0.69
C PRO A 195 14.67 -0.66 0.02
N ALA A 196 15.05 0.61 0.09
CA ALA A 196 14.12 1.68 0.46
C ALA A 196 12.87 1.63 -0.43
N GLY A 197 11.70 1.81 0.18
CA GLY A 197 10.43 1.88 -0.55
C GLY A 197 9.82 0.53 -0.93
N THR A 198 10.45 -0.61 -0.59
CA THR A 198 9.80 -1.92 -0.75
C THR A 198 8.52 -1.98 0.10
N CYS A 199 7.40 -2.28 -0.54
CA CYS A 199 6.06 -2.22 0.04
C CYS A 199 5.72 -3.47 0.88
N VAL A 200 6.42 -3.70 2.00
CA VAL A 200 6.22 -4.90 2.85
C VAL A 200 4.96 -4.84 3.73
N LEU A 201 4.40 -3.65 3.93
CA LEU A 201 3.17 -3.45 4.70
C LEU A 201 1.93 -3.48 3.82
N GLU A 202 2.11 -3.39 2.49
CA GLU A 202 1.04 -3.35 1.51
C GLU A 202 -0.07 -2.36 1.91
N GLU A 203 -1.31 -2.83 2.08
CA GLU A 203 -2.45 -2.01 2.45
C GLU A 203 -2.38 -1.47 3.88
N LEU A 204 -1.71 -2.12 4.84
CA LEU A 204 -1.52 -1.55 6.18
C LEU A 204 -0.66 -0.29 6.15
N GLY A 205 0.14 -0.10 5.09
CA GLY A 205 0.89 1.13 4.86
C GLY A 205 -0.01 2.37 4.81
N MET A 206 -1.30 2.24 4.45
CA MET A 206 -2.24 3.36 4.44
C MET A 206 -2.51 3.93 5.85
N LEU A 207 -2.27 3.16 6.91
CA LEU A 207 -2.48 3.57 8.30
C LEU A 207 -1.26 4.30 8.88
N LEU A 208 -0.10 4.26 8.22
CA LEU A 208 1.07 5.05 8.59
C LEU A 208 0.85 6.55 8.36
N ASP A 209 -0.06 6.92 7.47
CA ASP A 209 -0.30 8.31 7.12
C ASP A 209 -1.76 8.50 6.66
N PRO A 210 -2.60 9.21 7.43
CA PRO A 210 -3.97 9.50 7.02
C PRO A 210 -4.13 10.23 5.67
N ARG A 211 -3.07 10.83 5.09
CA ARG A 211 -3.06 11.30 3.69
C ARG A 211 -3.14 10.13 2.71
N MET A 212 -2.34 9.09 2.96
CA MET A 212 -2.33 7.85 2.19
C MET A 212 -3.63 7.07 2.37
N LEU A 213 -4.21 7.12 3.58
CA LEU A 213 -5.54 6.59 3.86
C LEU A 213 -6.58 7.20 2.92
N PHE A 214 -6.68 8.52 2.87
CA PHE A 214 -7.69 9.15 2.01
C PHE A 214 -7.44 8.94 0.52
N ALA A 215 -6.20 9.07 0.07
CA ALA A 215 -5.87 8.80 -1.33
C ALA A 215 -6.28 7.36 -1.73
N THR A 216 -6.12 6.41 -0.80
CA THR A 216 -6.57 5.04 -0.97
C THR A 216 -8.10 4.94 -0.99
N GLU A 217 -8.79 5.64 -0.08
CA GLU A 217 -10.24 5.62 0.02
C GLU A 217 -10.96 6.37 -1.11
N GLU A 218 -10.43 7.50 -1.59
CA GLU A 218 -10.95 8.21 -2.78
C GLU A 218 -10.88 7.29 -4.00
N ARG A 219 -9.74 6.62 -4.20
CA ARG A 219 -9.60 5.60 -5.26
C ARG A 219 -10.56 4.43 -5.06
N ALA A 220 -10.85 4.02 -3.82
CA ALA A 220 -11.78 2.93 -3.54
C ALA A 220 -13.23 3.32 -3.84
N ALA A 221 -13.59 4.58 -3.59
CA ALA A 221 -14.89 5.15 -3.95
C ALA A 221 -15.07 5.35 -5.47
N GLU A 222 -13.99 5.61 -6.20
CA GLU A 222 -14.03 5.78 -7.66
C GLU A 222 -14.16 4.45 -8.43
N ILE A 223 -13.99 3.31 -7.76
CA ILE A 223 -14.24 2.01 -8.36
C ILE A 223 -15.73 1.82 -8.62
N ALA A 224 -16.05 1.14 -9.72
CA ALA A 224 -17.43 0.76 -10.04
C ALA A 224 -18.05 -0.02 -8.87
N GLY A 225 -19.12 0.53 -8.26
CA GLY A 225 -19.78 -0.03 -7.08
C GLY A 225 -19.24 0.47 -5.74
N GLY A 226 -18.18 1.27 -5.73
CA GLY A 226 -17.69 2.00 -4.56
C GLY A 226 -18.61 3.16 -4.19
N THR A 227 -18.79 3.40 -2.89
CA THR A 227 -19.52 4.55 -2.36
C THR A 227 -18.83 5.09 -1.11
N TYR A 228 -19.05 6.35 -0.79
CA TYR A 228 -18.61 6.92 0.47
C TYR A 228 -19.62 7.94 1.00
N THR A 229 -19.59 8.13 2.30
CA THR A 229 -20.34 9.17 3.01
C THR A 229 -19.39 9.90 3.95
N LEU A 230 -19.57 11.21 4.02
CA LEU A 230 -18.86 12.06 4.95
C LEU A 230 -19.89 12.78 5.82
N THR A 231 -19.74 12.67 7.13
CA THR A 231 -20.59 13.37 8.09
C THR A 231 -19.71 14.22 8.99
N GLU A 232 -19.92 15.54 8.94
CA GLU A 232 -19.30 16.47 9.87
C GLU A 232 -20.19 16.61 11.11
N GLU A 233 -19.63 16.28 12.26
CA GLU A 233 -20.21 16.57 13.56
C GLU A 233 -19.48 17.79 14.17
N ARG A 234 -19.84 18.18 15.41
CA ARG A 234 -19.31 19.40 16.04
C ARG A 234 -17.78 19.39 16.12
N ASP A 235 -17.21 18.29 16.60
CA ASP A 235 -15.78 18.15 16.90
C ASP A 235 -15.12 17.02 16.09
N THR A 236 -15.89 16.25 15.32
CA THR A 236 -15.44 15.06 14.60
C THR A 236 -15.90 15.04 13.15
N ILE A 237 -15.20 14.26 12.34
CA ILE A 237 -15.57 13.96 10.95
C ILE A 237 -15.61 12.45 10.81
N ARG A 238 -16.75 11.90 10.38
CA ARG A 238 -16.91 10.47 10.09
C ARG A 238 -16.85 10.24 8.58
N LEU A 239 -15.95 9.38 8.14
CA LEU A 239 -15.90 8.87 6.77
C LEU A 239 -16.33 7.39 6.81
N ASN A 240 -17.36 7.04 6.06
CA ASN A 240 -17.67 5.64 5.77
C ASN A 240 -17.47 5.38 4.29
N VAL A 241 -16.76 4.31 3.96
CA VAL A 241 -16.51 3.87 2.58
C VAL A 241 -17.01 2.45 2.43
N THR A 242 -17.80 2.21 1.40
CA THR A 242 -18.13 0.86 0.97
C THR A 242 -17.41 0.60 -0.35
N ALA A 243 -16.60 -0.44 -0.41
CA ALA A 243 -15.83 -0.77 -1.60
C ALA A 243 -15.99 -2.26 -1.95
N PRO A 244 -16.21 -2.61 -3.22
CA PRO A 244 -16.21 -4.01 -3.65
C PRO A 244 -14.80 -4.59 -3.62
N ALA A 245 -14.71 -5.92 -3.56
CA ALA A 245 -13.47 -6.65 -3.72
C ALA A 245 -12.79 -6.28 -5.04
N ARG A 246 -11.49 -6.04 -5.00
CA ARG A 246 -10.67 -5.78 -6.20
C ARG A 246 -9.97 -7.05 -6.66
N GLY A 247 -9.75 -7.12 -7.98
CA GLY A 247 -9.10 -8.24 -8.64
C GLY A 247 -10.06 -9.03 -9.52
N ASP A 248 -9.50 -9.93 -10.31
CA ASP A 248 -10.27 -10.83 -11.18
C ASP A 248 -10.47 -12.18 -10.50
N PHE A 249 -11.72 -12.50 -10.19
CA PHE A 249 -12.12 -13.76 -9.57
C PHE A 249 -12.90 -14.67 -10.53
N SER A 250 -12.83 -14.43 -11.83
CA SER A 250 -13.57 -15.18 -12.85
C SER A 250 -13.10 -16.63 -12.99
N GLU A 251 -11.79 -16.88 -12.93
CA GLU A 251 -11.21 -18.22 -12.94
C GLU A 251 -11.36 -18.93 -11.59
N SER A 252 -11.12 -18.20 -10.49
CA SER A 252 -11.14 -18.75 -9.14
C SER A 252 -11.37 -17.69 -8.06
N ARG A 253 -12.11 -18.08 -7.01
CA ARG A 253 -12.34 -17.25 -5.82
C ARG A 253 -11.29 -17.45 -4.72
N TYR A 254 -10.18 -18.14 -5.00
CA TYR A 254 -9.18 -18.53 -4.01
C TYR A 254 -8.68 -17.36 -3.12
N MET A 255 -8.37 -16.20 -3.70
CA MET A 255 -7.90 -15.04 -2.94
C MET A 255 -9.02 -14.13 -2.41
N LEU A 256 -10.29 -14.46 -2.67
CA LEU A 256 -11.39 -13.61 -2.23
C LEU A 256 -11.45 -13.60 -0.70
N ASN A 257 -11.53 -12.40 -0.13
CA ASN A 257 -11.48 -12.13 1.30
C ASN A 257 -10.15 -12.43 2.01
N SER A 258 -9.06 -12.70 1.26
CA SER A 258 -7.72 -12.91 1.84
C SER A 258 -6.96 -11.62 2.18
N SER A 259 -7.54 -10.45 1.86
CA SER A 259 -7.05 -9.13 2.24
C SER A 259 -8.19 -8.11 2.25
N ILE A 260 -7.98 -6.92 2.81
CA ILE A 260 -8.96 -5.81 2.79
C ILE A 260 -9.28 -5.42 1.35
N THR A 261 -8.26 -5.36 0.49
CA THR A 261 -8.42 -4.99 -0.93
C THR A 261 -9.19 -6.04 -1.74
N GLN A 262 -9.03 -7.32 -1.40
CA GLN A 262 -9.71 -8.44 -2.05
C GLN A 262 -11.02 -8.84 -1.36
N SER A 263 -11.53 -7.97 -0.47
CA SER A 263 -12.81 -8.13 0.22
C SER A 263 -13.81 -7.07 -0.24
N ASN A 264 -15.09 -7.43 -0.27
CA ASN A 264 -16.13 -6.41 -0.17
C ASN A 264 -16.06 -5.83 1.24
N THR A 265 -15.98 -4.51 1.38
CA THR A 265 -15.73 -3.89 2.69
C THR A 265 -16.65 -2.72 2.97
N ARG A 266 -17.00 -2.56 4.26
CA ARG A 266 -17.40 -1.29 4.86
C ARG A 266 -16.26 -0.81 5.77
N ARG A 267 -15.77 0.39 5.54
CA ARG A 267 -14.63 1.00 6.23
C ARG A 267 -15.10 2.27 6.91
N GLU A 268 -14.84 2.39 8.19
CA GLU A 268 -15.36 3.44 9.06
C GLU A 268 -14.18 4.14 9.72
N TYR A 269 -14.06 5.44 9.50
CA TYR A 269 -12.99 6.27 10.03
C TYR A 269 -13.58 7.46 10.77
N LEU A 270 -13.03 7.74 11.96
CA LEU A 270 -13.37 8.91 12.76
C LEU A 270 -12.14 9.78 12.88
N PHE A 271 -12.26 11.05 12.51
CA PHE A 271 -11.21 12.04 12.60
C PHE A 271 -11.60 13.16 13.57
N ASP A 272 -10.63 13.71 14.29
CA ASP A 272 -10.80 14.96 15.02
C ASP A 272 -10.88 16.12 14.01
N ARG A 273 -11.86 17.00 14.16
CA ARG A 273 -12.12 18.08 13.19
C ARG A 273 -11.08 19.19 13.25
N LYS A 274 -10.49 19.43 14.43
CA LYS A 274 -9.56 20.55 14.66
C LYS A 274 -8.14 20.20 14.23
N SER A 275 -7.68 19.01 14.60
CA SER A 275 -6.36 18.46 14.33
C SER A 275 -6.33 17.52 13.13
N GLY A 276 -7.46 17.07 12.59
CA GLY A 276 -7.46 16.12 11.48
C GLY A 276 -6.84 14.74 11.80
N HIS A 277 -6.48 14.49 13.05
CA HIS A 277 -5.93 13.21 13.50
C HIS A 277 -6.99 12.11 13.39
N LEU A 278 -6.57 10.93 12.93
CA LEU A 278 -7.40 9.73 12.98
C LEU A 278 -7.57 9.32 14.45
N LEU A 279 -8.82 9.24 14.90
CA LEU A 279 -9.23 8.83 16.25
C LEU A 279 -9.62 7.35 16.31
N LYS A 280 -10.24 6.83 15.24
CA LYS A 280 -10.66 5.43 15.14
C LYS A 280 -10.70 4.97 13.69
N ALA A 281 -10.27 3.74 13.43
CA ALA A 281 -10.53 3.03 12.19
C ALA A 281 -11.14 1.66 12.48
N ARG A 282 -12.13 1.28 11.67
CA ARG A 282 -12.73 -0.06 11.65
C ARG A 282 -12.98 -0.49 10.22
N ILE A 283 -12.59 -1.71 9.87
CA ILE A 283 -12.81 -2.29 8.55
C ILE A 283 -13.58 -3.59 8.73
N VAL A 284 -14.69 -3.71 8.02
CA VAL A 284 -15.63 -4.82 8.08
C VAL A 284 -15.71 -5.47 6.69
N ALA A 285 -15.44 -6.77 6.60
CA ALA A 285 -15.74 -7.56 5.42
C ALA A 285 -17.24 -7.84 5.32
N LEU A 286 -17.77 -7.68 4.12
CA LEU A 286 -19.15 -7.97 3.74
C LEU A 286 -19.16 -9.31 2.99
N THR A 287 -19.23 -10.41 3.74
CA THR A 287 -19.17 -11.77 3.18
C THR A 287 -20.57 -12.31 2.90
N GLY A 288 -20.67 -13.42 2.16
CA GLY A 288 -21.94 -14.15 2.00
C GLY A 288 -22.50 -14.70 3.32
N ALA A 289 -21.66 -14.89 4.34
CA ALA A 289 -22.04 -15.34 5.68
C ALA A 289 -22.40 -14.17 6.63
N GLY A 290 -22.32 -12.92 6.15
CA GLY A 290 -22.59 -11.71 6.90
C GLY A 290 -21.35 -10.83 7.13
N GLU A 291 -21.51 -9.86 8.03
CA GLU A 291 -20.47 -8.90 8.36
C GLU A 291 -19.43 -9.51 9.32
N ARG A 292 -18.14 -9.26 9.04
CA ARG A 292 -17.01 -9.67 9.87
C ARG A 292 -16.04 -8.51 10.04
N THR A 293 -15.73 -8.11 11.27
CA THR A 293 -14.71 -7.08 11.49
C THR A 293 -13.33 -7.66 11.23
N LEU A 294 -12.63 -7.13 10.23
CA LEU A 294 -11.26 -7.52 9.88
C LEU A 294 -10.21 -6.74 10.68
N LEU A 295 -10.43 -5.43 10.86
CA LEU A 295 -9.48 -4.54 11.51
C LEU A 295 -10.22 -3.57 12.42
N GLU A 296 -9.69 -3.34 13.62
CA GLU A 296 -10.13 -2.26 14.51
C GLU A 296 -8.93 -1.66 15.25
N THR A 297 -8.89 -0.34 15.36
CA THR A 297 -7.90 0.37 16.18
C THR A 297 -8.35 0.40 17.63
N ASP A 298 -7.47 0.03 18.55
CA ASP A 298 -7.68 0.10 19.99
C ASP A 298 -7.20 1.45 20.55
N ARG A 299 -6.08 1.96 20.04
CA ARG A 299 -5.48 3.22 20.49
C ARG A 299 -4.69 3.90 19.37
N ILE A 300 -4.79 5.22 19.31
CA ILE A 300 -4.00 6.05 18.38
C ILE A 300 -3.47 7.26 19.15
N ASP A 301 -2.16 7.35 19.31
CA ASP A 301 -1.48 8.49 19.91
C ASP A 301 -0.59 9.18 18.88
N TYR A 302 -0.56 10.52 18.95
CA TYR A 302 0.28 11.37 18.14
C TYR A 302 1.22 12.15 19.05
N ASP A 303 2.37 12.54 18.53
CA ASP A 303 3.34 13.43 19.19
C ASP A 303 3.88 12.91 20.53
N LEU A 304 3.76 11.61 20.80
CA LEU A 304 4.45 10.96 21.90
C LEU A 304 5.95 10.84 21.58
N PRO A 305 6.84 11.04 22.56
CA PRO A 305 8.26 10.74 22.39
C PRO A 305 8.46 9.28 21.99
N ILE A 306 9.08 9.05 20.83
CA ILE A 306 9.51 7.72 20.37
C ILE A 306 11.03 7.73 20.32
N ASP A 307 11.64 6.78 21.01
CA ASP A 307 13.07 6.51 20.87
C ASP A 307 13.34 5.99 19.45
N THR A 308 13.94 6.85 18.63
CA THR A 308 14.23 6.54 17.23
C THR A 308 15.29 5.44 17.11
N VAL A 309 16.21 5.33 18.08
CA VAL A 309 17.20 4.25 18.11
C VAL A 309 16.49 2.93 18.35
N GLN A 310 15.61 2.85 19.35
CA GLN A 310 14.84 1.64 19.60
C GLN A 310 13.92 1.28 18.41
N LEU A 311 13.32 2.29 17.78
CA LEU A 311 12.45 2.10 16.62
C LEU A 311 13.19 1.43 15.46
N THR A 312 14.45 1.80 15.19
CA THR A 312 15.20 1.32 14.01
C THR A 312 16.24 0.26 14.31
N THR A 313 16.49 -0.06 15.58
CA THR A 313 17.45 -1.11 15.94
C THR A 313 16.90 -2.48 15.57
N PRO A 314 17.57 -3.22 14.65
CA PRO A 314 17.21 -4.59 14.35
C PRO A 314 17.52 -5.48 15.58
N PRO A 315 16.72 -6.53 15.84
CA PRO A 315 17.01 -7.44 16.93
C PRO A 315 18.29 -8.25 16.69
N ALA A 316 18.96 -8.62 17.78
CA ALA A 316 20.08 -9.55 17.73
C ALA A 316 19.60 -10.97 17.37
N GLY A 317 20.50 -11.77 16.80
CA GLY A 317 20.25 -13.19 16.53
C GLY A 317 19.41 -13.50 15.28
N ILE A 318 19.09 -12.50 14.45
CA ILE A 318 18.45 -12.70 13.15
C ILE A 318 19.49 -12.91 12.06
N ALA A 319 19.35 -13.99 11.29
CA ALA A 319 20.09 -14.20 10.04
C ALA A 319 19.43 -13.39 8.91
N TRP A 320 20.15 -12.40 8.40
CA TRP A 320 19.65 -11.50 7.36
C TRP A 320 20.04 -11.99 5.97
N LEU A 321 19.06 -12.17 5.11
CA LEU A 321 19.24 -12.43 3.69
C LEU A 321 19.16 -11.11 2.93
N ASP A 322 20.27 -10.72 2.29
CA ASP A 322 20.35 -9.50 1.50
C ASP A 322 19.56 -9.64 0.19
N ARG A 323 18.52 -8.82 0.03
CA ARG A 323 17.70 -8.68 -1.17
C ARG A 323 17.61 -7.23 -1.62
N THR A 324 18.66 -6.45 -1.35
CA THR A 324 18.82 -5.09 -1.86
C THR A 324 19.16 -5.05 -3.35
N GLN A 325 19.68 -6.16 -3.90
CA GLN A 325 20.02 -6.29 -5.31
C GLN A 325 18.96 -7.08 -6.09
N PRO A 326 18.76 -6.76 -7.38
CA PRO A 326 17.88 -7.54 -8.26
C PRO A 326 18.30 -9.01 -8.35
N LEU A 327 17.32 -9.89 -8.55
CA LEU A 327 17.55 -11.31 -8.79
C LEU A 327 18.23 -11.51 -10.15
N ALA A 328 19.24 -12.38 -10.19
CA ALA A 328 19.73 -12.95 -11.44
C ALA A 328 18.76 -14.06 -11.84
N GLY A 329 18.01 -13.85 -12.92
CA GLY A 329 17.09 -14.85 -13.46
C GLY A 329 17.71 -15.54 -14.67
N GLU A 330 18.00 -16.83 -14.56
CA GLU A 330 18.62 -17.60 -15.65
C GLU A 330 17.86 -18.88 -15.96
N LYS A 331 17.36 -19.62 -14.95
CA LYS A 331 16.83 -20.98 -15.14
C LYS A 331 15.31 -21.05 -15.16
N LEU A 332 14.66 -20.05 -14.57
CA LEU A 332 13.20 -19.95 -14.46
C LEU A 332 12.62 -18.76 -15.24
N ALA A 333 13.40 -18.14 -16.13
CA ALA A 333 12.91 -17.09 -17.02
C ALA A 333 12.39 -17.66 -18.36
N GLY A 334 11.43 -16.97 -18.98
CA GLY A 334 10.98 -17.27 -20.35
C GLY A 334 10.15 -18.55 -20.52
N ILE A 335 9.74 -19.20 -19.43
CA ILE A 335 8.92 -20.42 -19.42
C ILE A 335 7.49 -20.14 -18.91
N THR A 336 6.57 -21.08 -19.08
CA THR A 336 5.20 -20.97 -18.56
C THR A 336 5.17 -21.22 -17.04
N ALA A 337 4.10 -20.80 -16.37
CA ALA A 337 3.91 -21.06 -14.95
C ALA A 337 3.85 -22.57 -14.63
N GLU A 338 3.27 -23.38 -15.52
CA GLU A 338 3.22 -24.84 -15.37
C GLU A 338 4.62 -25.46 -15.47
N GLU A 339 5.41 -25.05 -16.47
CA GLU A 339 6.78 -25.52 -16.65
C GLU A 339 7.67 -25.10 -15.46
N ALA A 340 7.50 -23.87 -14.98
CA ALA A 340 8.21 -23.39 -13.80
C ALA A 340 7.85 -24.22 -12.55
N ALA A 341 6.55 -24.48 -12.32
CA ALA A 341 6.10 -25.33 -11.22
C ALA A 341 6.72 -26.73 -11.31
N ARG A 342 6.68 -27.39 -12.48
CA ARG A 342 7.29 -28.72 -12.68
C ARG A 342 8.79 -28.71 -12.36
N ARG A 343 9.54 -27.72 -12.85
CA ARG A 343 10.98 -27.59 -12.55
C ARG A 343 11.26 -27.36 -11.07
N ILE A 344 10.47 -26.49 -10.42
CA ILE A 344 10.62 -26.20 -9.00
C ILE A 344 10.32 -27.43 -8.16
N LEU A 345 9.23 -28.15 -8.43
CA LEU A 345 8.86 -29.36 -7.69
C LEU A 345 9.87 -30.49 -7.90
N GLN A 346 10.34 -30.68 -9.13
CA GLN A 346 11.43 -31.63 -9.42
C GLN A 346 12.71 -31.25 -8.68
N ALA A 347 13.04 -29.96 -8.61
CA ALA A 347 14.17 -29.49 -7.81
C ALA A 347 13.95 -29.71 -6.32
N MET A 348 12.73 -29.60 -5.79
CA MET A 348 12.43 -29.89 -4.39
C MET A 348 12.62 -31.38 -4.05
N THR A 349 12.28 -32.31 -4.95
CA THR A 349 12.41 -33.76 -4.67
C THR A 349 13.86 -34.22 -4.54
N VAL A 350 14.78 -33.62 -5.29
CA VAL A 350 16.23 -33.93 -5.24
C VAL A 350 17.06 -32.85 -4.56
N TRP A 351 16.40 -31.82 -4.04
CA TRP A 351 16.98 -30.60 -3.49
C TRP A 351 18.07 -29.96 -4.38
N ASP A 352 17.75 -29.71 -5.65
CA ASP A 352 18.64 -29.02 -6.59
C ASP A 352 18.77 -27.53 -6.19
N GLU A 353 19.83 -27.23 -5.43
CA GLU A 353 20.15 -25.88 -4.93
C GLU A 353 20.19 -24.84 -6.05
N ALA A 354 20.59 -25.24 -7.26
CA ALA A 354 20.75 -24.34 -8.38
C ALA A 354 19.40 -23.75 -8.84
N ILE A 355 18.30 -24.50 -8.71
CA ILE A 355 16.92 -24.05 -9.00
C ILE A 355 16.26 -23.50 -7.73
N ILE A 356 16.48 -24.14 -6.58
CA ILE A 356 15.91 -23.72 -5.29
C ILE A 356 16.36 -22.30 -4.91
N ASP A 357 17.63 -21.94 -5.16
CA ASP A 357 18.15 -20.60 -4.87
C ASP A 357 17.43 -19.50 -5.64
N GLU A 358 17.08 -19.75 -6.91
CA GLU A 358 16.35 -18.83 -7.78
C GLU A 358 14.87 -18.79 -7.38
N ALA A 359 14.22 -19.96 -7.32
CA ALA A 359 12.79 -20.09 -7.04
C ALA A 359 12.39 -19.54 -5.67
N PHE A 360 13.17 -19.89 -4.63
CA PHE A 360 12.92 -19.53 -3.25
C PHE A 360 13.78 -18.35 -2.81
N SER A 361 14.02 -17.41 -3.73
CA SER A 361 14.93 -16.30 -3.49
C SER A 361 14.58 -15.49 -2.23
N PHE A 362 13.32 -15.37 -1.83
CA PHE A 362 12.91 -14.67 -0.60
C PHE A 362 12.86 -15.53 0.67
N TYR A 363 13.32 -16.78 0.60
CA TYR A 363 13.27 -17.72 1.72
C TYR A 363 14.68 -17.88 2.32
N GLY A 364 14.79 -17.73 3.64
CA GLY A 364 16.03 -17.95 4.37
C GLY A 364 16.45 -19.42 4.45
N ALA A 365 17.65 -19.67 4.95
CA ALA A 365 18.25 -21.00 5.01
C ALA A 365 17.47 -21.97 5.89
N LYS A 366 16.89 -21.52 7.01
CA LYS A 366 16.09 -22.35 7.91
C LYS A 366 14.75 -22.70 7.31
N LEU A 367 14.05 -21.72 6.71
CA LEU A 367 12.79 -22.02 6.03
C LEU A 367 13.03 -23.00 4.88
N ARG A 368 14.05 -22.77 4.06
CA ARG A 368 14.49 -23.73 3.03
C ARG A 368 14.85 -25.09 3.64
N GLY A 369 15.52 -25.13 4.78
CA GLY A 369 15.83 -26.37 5.50
C GLY A 369 14.60 -27.13 6.01
N MET A 370 13.52 -26.43 6.37
CA MET A 370 12.22 -27.05 6.70
C MET A 370 11.59 -27.65 5.44
N LEU A 371 11.53 -26.88 4.35
CA LEU A 371 11.03 -27.36 3.06
C LEU A 371 11.81 -28.59 2.57
N ARG A 372 13.14 -28.60 2.75
CA ARG A 372 13.98 -29.76 2.42
C ARG A 372 13.53 -31.01 3.15
N LYS A 373 13.37 -30.91 4.48
CA LYS A 373 12.89 -32.04 5.30
C LYS A 373 11.50 -32.53 4.88
N ASP A 374 10.68 -31.62 4.36
CA ASP A 374 9.29 -31.90 4.04
C ASP A 374 9.11 -32.53 2.64
N TYR A 375 9.97 -32.19 1.67
CA TYR A 375 9.74 -32.53 0.27
C TYR A 375 10.91 -33.26 -0.42
N GLU A 376 12.12 -33.21 0.12
CA GLU A 376 13.25 -33.97 -0.42
C GLU A 376 12.98 -35.48 -0.28
N GLY A 377 13.26 -36.23 -1.34
CA GLY A 377 13.00 -37.66 -1.40
C GLY A 377 11.54 -38.04 -1.67
N ALA A 378 10.65 -37.08 -1.98
CA ALA A 378 9.32 -37.42 -2.48
C ALA A 378 9.43 -38.33 -3.72
N ALA A 379 8.63 -39.39 -3.75
CA ALA A 379 8.68 -40.43 -4.77
C ALA A 379 8.15 -39.95 -6.12
N ASP A 380 7.15 -39.07 -6.09
CA ASP A 380 6.48 -38.52 -7.27
C ASP A 380 5.76 -37.21 -6.92
N PHE A 381 5.39 -36.44 -7.94
CA PHE A 381 4.57 -35.24 -7.78
C PHE A 381 3.62 -35.01 -8.96
N GLU A 382 2.50 -34.34 -8.69
CA GLU A 382 1.53 -33.91 -9.69
C GLU A 382 1.41 -32.39 -9.71
N VAL A 383 1.23 -31.85 -10.92
CA VAL A 383 1.02 -30.42 -11.17
C VAL A 383 -0.38 -30.23 -11.75
N GLY A 384 -1.21 -29.50 -11.03
CA GLY A 384 -2.53 -29.09 -11.48
C GLY A 384 -2.47 -27.90 -12.44
N ALA A 385 -3.60 -27.61 -13.09
CA ALA A 385 -3.71 -26.47 -13.98
C ALA A 385 -3.46 -25.14 -13.21
N PRO A 386 -2.52 -24.28 -13.67
CA PRO A 386 -2.35 -22.95 -13.11
C PRO A 386 -3.62 -22.11 -13.29
N PHE A 387 -3.95 -21.30 -12.29
CA PHE A 387 -5.08 -20.37 -12.35
C PHE A 387 -4.74 -19.01 -11.73
N ARG A 388 -5.50 -17.98 -12.11
CA ARG A 388 -5.42 -16.65 -11.51
C ARG A 388 -6.53 -16.42 -10.50
N SER A 389 -6.25 -15.59 -9.49
CA SER A 389 -7.27 -15.20 -8.52
C SER A 389 -6.96 -13.84 -7.92
N GLY A 390 -7.95 -12.95 -7.97
CA GLY A 390 -7.93 -11.65 -7.36
C GLY A 390 -6.91 -10.70 -7.97
N ALA A 391 -6.16 -10.01 -7.11
CA ALA A 391 -5.20 -8.98 -7.51
C ALA A 391 -3.76 -9.50 -7.58
N TYR A 392 -3.55 -10.81 -7.36
CA TYR A 392 -2.22 -11.41 -7.41
C TYR A 392 -1.65 -11.33 -8.84
N PRO A 393 -0.42 -10.82 -9.05
CA PRO A 393 0.15 -10.62 -10.39
C PRO A 393 0.56 -11.91 -11.10
N GLY A 394 0.57 -13.04 -10.38
CA GLY A 394 1.07 -14.32 -10.86
C GLY A 394 -0.01 -15.40 -11.00
N TYR A 395 0.41 -16.65 -10.86
CA TYR A 395 -0.44 -17.84 -10.91
C TYR A 395 -0.39 -18.62 -9.61
N PHE A 396 -1.51 -19.26 -9.28
CA PHE A 396 -1.56 -20.31 -8.28
C PHE A 396 -1.51 -21.66 -8.98
N VAL A 397 -0.63 -22.54 -8.52
CA VAL A 397 -0.46 -23.88 -9.10
C VAL A 397 -0.69 -24.92 -8.02
N PRO A 398 -1.82 -25.65 -8.03
CA PRO A 398 -2.05 -26.77 -7.12
C PRO A 398 -1.04 -27.89 -7.39
N CYS A 399 -0.41 -28.41 -6.35
CA CYS A 399 0.58 -29.47 -6.46
C CYS A 399 0.32 -30.54 -5.40
N VAL A 400 0.65 -31.79 -5.73
CA VAL A 400 0.57 -32.92 -4.81
C VAL A 400 1.88 -33.69 -4.85
N PHE A 401 2.52 -33.90 -3.71
CA PHE A 401 3.65 -34.81 -3.56
C PHE A 401 3.17 -36.15 -3.01
N ARG A 402 3.75 -37.24 -3.52
CA ARG A 402 3.65 -38.58 -2.94
C ARG A 402 4.94 -38.89 -2.22
N MET A 403 4.87 -39.15 -0.92
CA MET A 403 6.02 -39.45 -0.09
C MET A 403 6.34 -40.96 -0.15
N PRO A 404 7.58 -41.38 0.17
CA PRO A 404 7.97 -42.79 0.16
C PRO A 404 7.15 -43.69 1.09
N ASP A 405 6.60 -43.13 2.17
CA ASP A 405 5.73 -43.83 3.12
C ASP A 405 4.27 -43.97 2.63
N GLY A 406 3.97 -43.52 1.41
CA GLY A 406 2.64 -43.52 0.80
C GLY A 406 1.76 -42.36 1.23
N SER A 407 2.21 -41.47 2.12
CA SER A 407 1.47 -40.26 2.47
C SER A 407 1.50 -39.25 1.31
N THR A 408 0.52 -38.34 1.30
CA THR A 408 0.46 -37.25 0.31
C THR A 408 0.57 -35.90 0.99
N ARG A 409 1.27 -34.96 0.34
CA ARG A 409 1.37 -33.57 0.76
C ARG A 409 0.85 -32.67 -0.34
N GLN A 410 -0.08 -31.78 -0.01
CA GLN A 410 -0.65 -30.85 -0.97
C GLN A 410 -0.14 -29.45 -0.68
N LEU A 411 0.15 -28.70 -1.74
CA LEU A 411 0.46 -27.28 -1.65
C LEU A 411 -0.13 -26.54 -2.85
N ARG A 412 -0.07 -25.22 -2.83
CA ARG A 412 -0.52 -24.38 -3.94
C ARG A 412 0.47 -23.27 -4.18
N LEU A 413 1.49 -23.53 -5.01
CA LEU A 413 2.54 -22.56 -5.29
C LEU A 413 1.93 -21.24 -5.77
N ALA A 414 2.21 -20.15 -5.06
CA ALA A 414 2.00 -18.81 -5.57
C ALA A 414 3.25 -18.43 -6.36
N LEU A 415 3.16 -18.47 -7.70
CA LEU A 415 4.27 -18.19 -8.61
C LEU A 415 4.09 -16.83 -9.25
N ARG A 416 5.12 -15.98 -9.24
CA ARG A 416 5.13 -14.68 -9.92
C ARG A 416 6.43 -14.46 -10.67
N ASN A 417 6.40 -13.64 -11.70
CA ASN A 417 7.55 -13.33 -12.54
C ASN A 417 7.62 -11.85 -12.96
N ASP A 418 6.96 -10.97 -12.22
CA ASP A 418 6.92 -9.52 -12.45
C ASP A 418 8.18 -8.78 -11.96
N ASN A 419 9.28 -9.52 -11.76
CA ASN A 419 10.60 -8.95 -11.48
C ASN A 419 11.33 -8.59 -12.79
N PRO A 420 12.39 -7.73 -12.73
CA PRO A 420 13.10 -7.29 -13.94
C PRO A 420 13.69 -8.40 -14.80
N SER A 421 14.04 -9.56 -14.21
CA SER A 421 14.56 -10.71 -14.96
C SER A 421 13.48 -11.57 -15.62
N GLY A 422 12.20 -11.36 -15.29
CA GLY A 422 11.11 -12.21 -15.76
C GLY A 422 11.17 -13.66 -15.26
N SER A 423 11.98 -13.92 -14.22
CA SER A 423 12.16 -15.26 -13.64
C SER A 423 11.02 -15.61 -12.70
N TRP A 424 10.55 -16.86 -12.72
CA TRP A 424 9.52 -17.33 -11.79
C TRP A 424 10.10 -17.54 -10.38
N ILE A 425 9.47 -16.89 -9.42
CA ILE A 425 9.75 -17.04 -7.99
C ILE A 425 8.50 -17.52 -7.25
N VAL A 426 8.74 -18.20 -6.13
CA VAL A 426 7.72 -18.59 -5.16
C VAL A 426 7.52 -17.45 -4.16
N ASP A 427 6.27 -16.97 -4.05
CA ASP A 427 5.85 -15.88 -3.16
C ASP A 427 4.86 -16.35 -2.07
N GLY A 428 4.67 -17.67 -1.93
CA GLY A 428 3.83 -18.27 -0.91
C GLY A 428 3.15 -19.58 -1.33
N GLY A 429 2.20 -20.01 -0.51
CA GLY A 429 1.34 -21.17 -0.79
C GLY A 429 2.01 -22.53 -0.59
N ILE A 430 2.98 -22.57 0.33
CA ILE A 430 3.74 -23.76 0.73
C ILE A 430 3.57 -23.99 2.22
#